data_AF-A0A836B609-F1
#
_entry.id   AF-A0A836B609-F1
#
_cell.length_a   1.000
_cell.length_b   1.000
_cell.length_c   1.000
_cell.angle_alpha   90.00
_cell.angle_beta   90.00
_cell.angle_gamma   90.00
#
_symmetry.space_group_name_H-M   'P 1'
#
loop_
_entity.id
_entity.type
_entity.pdbx_description
1 polymer ?
#
loop_
_entity_poly.entity_id
_entity_poly.type
_entity_poly.pdbx_seq_one_letter_code
_entity_poly.pdbx_strand_id
1 'polypeptide(L)'
;MDSLLQKPGQKPPQVQGRHVDKLDALPDEQLKKQDEAYLAKHHLDKLFGECLQGLVQEMPRDPLQFIIDSVQYGVEQAKQDPATGLPLHRKDKLLELFRVIDKQDTGRISFRSMQMYANRYGGQTLGPEELSSIFTDFKAGSDNLITQQEFLVFFSRVSKTISNAQFESMVKEMLN
;
A
#
# COMPACT_ATOMS: atom_id res chain seq x y z
N MET A 1 -42.20 -46.37 0.11
CA MET A 1 -42.33 -46.10 -1.34
C MET A 1 -43.66 -45.40 -1.52
N ASP A 2 -43.67 -44.08 -1.32
CA ASP A 2 -44.86 -43.25 -1.50
C ASP A 2 -44.74 -42.50 -2.82
N SER A 3 -45.76 -42.68 -3.63
CA SER A 3 -45.84 -42.28 -5.04
C SER A 3 -45.94 -40.76 -5.17
N LEU A 4 -44.88 -40.13 -5.67
CA LEU A 4 -44.87 -38.74 -6.12
C LEU A 4 -45.57 -38.64 -7.49
N LEU A 5 -46.89 -38.68 -7.50
CA LEU A 5 -47.70 -38.29 -8.65
C LEU A 5 -48.15 -36.83 -8.48
N GLN A 6 -47.50 -35.93 -9.22
CA GLN A 6 -47.98 -34.55 -9.41
C GLN A 6 -49.38 -34.59 -10.05
N LYS A 7 -50.33 -33.84 -9.48
CA LYS A 7 -51.67 -33.67 -10.05
C LYS A 7 -51.58 -32.91 -11.38
N PRO A 8 -52.27 -33.37 -12.45
CA PRO A 8 -52.28 -32.66 -13.72
C PRO A 8 -53.08 -31.36 -13.57
N GLY A 9 -52.39 -30.22 -13.69
CA GLY A 9 -53.03 -28.89 -13.68
C GLY A 9 -52.33 -27.80 -12.86
N GLN A 10 -51.30 -28.13 -12.08
CA GLN A 10 -50.50 -27.09 -11.41
C GLN A 10 -49.41 -26.59 -12.37
N LYS A 11 -49.55 -25.33 -12.83
CA LYS A 11 -48.46 -24.63 -13.52
C LYS A 11 -47.24 -24.60 -12.58
N PRO A 12 -46.03 -24.90 -13.07
CA PRO A 12 -44.83 -24.78 -12.24
C PRO A 12 -44.74 -23.35 -11.67
N PRO A 13 -44.21 -23.18 -10.45
CA PRO A 13 -44.04 -21.86 -9.88
C PRO A 13 -43.20 -21.03 -10.84
N GLN A 14 -43.70 -19.83 -11.20
CA GLN A 14 -42.95 -18.90 -12.03
C GLN A 14 -41.65 -18.58 -11.30
N VAL A 15 -40.54 -19.11 -11.80
CA VAL A 15 -39.21 -18.71 -11.37
C VAL A 15 -39.08 -17.25 -11.76
N GLN A 16 -39.20 -16.36 -10.78
CA GLN A 16 -39.01 -14.93 -10.99
C GLN A 16 -37.58 -14.76 -11.47
N GLY A 17 -37.42 -14.36 -12.74
CA GLY A 17 -36.11 -14.22 -13.38
C GLY A 17 -35.14 -13.47 -12.48
N ARG A 18 -33.90 -13.95 -12.39
CA ARG A 18 -32.88 -13.31 -11.56
C ARG A 18 -32.69 -11.90 -12.12
N HIS A 19 -32.30 -10.95 -11.28
CA HIS A 19 -32.11 -9.55 -11.70
C HIS A 19 -31.11 -9.38 -12.87
N VAL A 20 -30.25 -10.39 -13.09
CA VAL A 20 -29.32 -10.51 -14.23
C VAL A 20 -30.00 -10.82 -15.57
N ASP A 21 -31.23 -11.36 -15.56
CA ASP A 21 -32.01 -11.66 -16.78
C ASP A 21 -32.66 -10.39 -17.37
N LYS A 22 -32.48 -9.23 -16.73
CA LYS A 22 -32.96 -7.90 -17.17
C LYS A 22 -31.84 -7.00 -17.68
N LEU A 23 -30.64 -7.54 -17.88
CA LEU A 23 -29.57 -6.77 -18.52
C LEU A 23 -29.78 -6.82 -20.02
N ASP A 24 -30.30 -5.74 -20.59
CA ASP A 24 -30.26 -5.55 -22.04
C ASP A 24 -28.78 -5.58 -22.47
N ALA A 25 -28.41 -6.52 -23.35
CA ALA A 25 -27.09 -6.51 -23.94
C ALA A 25 -26.95 -5.22 -24.75
N LEU A 26 -26.14 -4.28 -24.25
CA LEU A 26 -25.83 -3.06 -24.99
C LEU A 26 -25.22 -3.47 -26.34
N PRO A 27 -25.62 -2.83 -27.46
CA PRO A 27 -24.99 -3.06 -28.74
C PRO A 27 -23.47 -2.86 -28.63
N ASP A 28 -22.68 -3.72 -29.27
CA ASP A 28 -21.20 -3.72 -29.21
C ASP A 28 -20.58 -2.33 -29.45
N GLU A 29 -21.19 -1.51 -30.32
CA GLU A 29 -20.73 -0.16 -30.63
C GLU A 29 -20.90 0.82 -29.45
N GLN A 30 -21.98 0.69 -28.67
CA GLN A 30 -22.20 1.53 -27.49
C GLN A 30 -21.26 1.15 -26.35
N LEU A 31 -21.02 -0.15 -26.16
CA LEU A 31 -20.05 -0.66 -25.19
C LEU A 31 -18.65 -0.12 -25.49
N LYS A 32 -18.22 -0.22 -26.75
CA LYS A 32 -16.93 0.33 -27.21
C LYS A 32 -16.80 1.83 -26.93
N LYS A 33 -17.83 2.64 -27.22
CA LYS A 33 -17.81 4.08 -26.94
C LYS A 33 -17.71 4.38 -25.45
N GLN A 34 -18.35 3.57 -24.60
CA GLN A 34 -18.26 3.72 -23.15
C GLN A 34 -16.86 3.38 -22.64
N ASP A 35 -16.25 2.31 -23.15
CA ASP A 35 -14.88 1.91 -22.81
C ASP A 35 -13.86 2.97 -23.23
N GLU A 36 -13.94 3.47 -24.46
CA GLU A 36 -13.08 4.55 -24.96
C GLU A 36 -13.23 5.82 -24.10
N ALA A 37 -14.46 6.20 -23.74
CA ALA A 37 -14.72 7.34 -22.88
C ALA A 37 -14.15 7.14 -21.47
N TYR A 38 -14.22 5.92 -20.92
CA TYR A 38 -13.65 5.59 -19.62
C TYR A 38 -12.12 5.69 -19.64
N LEU A 39 -11.46 5.07 -20.63
CA LEU A 39 -10.00 5.13 -20.80
C LEU A 39 -9.51 6.58 -20.92
N ALA A 40 -10.18 7.37 -21.76
CA ALA A 40 -9.84 8.78 -21.98
C ALA A 40 -10.05 9.64 -20.73
N LYS A 41 -11.19 9.46 -20.04
CA LYS A 41 -11.53 10.20 -18.82
C LYS A 41 -10.53 9.95 -17.70
N HIS A 42 -10.05 8.71 -17.59
CA HIS A 42 -9.12 8.31 -16.54
C HIS A 42 -7.65 8.34 -16.98
N HIS A 43 -7.37 8.77 -18.21
CA HIS A 43 -6.02 8.83 -18.81
C HIS A 43 -5.22 7.53 -18.62
N LEU A 44 -5.90 6.38 -18.72
CA LEU A 44 -5.33 5.10 -18.35
C LEU A 44 -4.13 4.72 -19.22
N ASP A 45 -4.20 4.99 -20.54
CA ASP A 45 -3.09 4.69 -21.45
C ASP A 45 -1.80 5.43 -21.06
N LYS A 46 -1.94 6.71 -20.67
CA LYS A 46 -0.82 7.52 -20.21
C LYS A 46 -0.28 6.98 -18.89
N LEU A 47 -1.15 6.69 -17.93
CA LEU A 47 -0.76 6.15 -16.63
C LEU A 47 -0.02 4.82 -16.76
N PHE A 48 -0.58 3.87 -17.50
CA PHE A 48 0.05 2.57 -17.73
C PHE A 48 1.37 2.72 -18.51
N GLY A 49 1.42 3.60 -19.51
CA GLY A 49 2.65 3.91 -20.24
C GLY A 49 3.75 4.42 -19.33
N GLU A 50 3.45 5.40 -18.47
CA GLU A 50 4.40 5.95 -17.50
C GLU A 50 4.85 4.90 -16.47
N CYS A 51 3.93 4.09 -15.94
CA CYS A 51 4.25 3.00 -15.01
C CYS A 51 5.19 1.95 -15.64
N LEU A 52 4.87 1.48 -16.85
CA LEU A 52 5.67 0.47 -17.56
C LEU A 52 7.05 1.02 -17.94
N GLN A 53 7.11 2.27 -18.42
CA GLN A 53 8.37 2.94 -18.70
C GLN A 53 9.20 3.09 -17.42
N GLY A 54 8.59 3.51 -16.32
CA GLY A 54 9.22 3.62 -15.01
C GLY A 54 9.79 2.30 -14.51
N LEU A 55 9.06 1.19 -14.65
CA LEU A 55 9.55 -0.14 -14.28
C LEU A 55 10.83 -0.53 -15.00
N VAL A 56 10.90 -0.25 -16.31
CA VAL A 56 12.07 -0.58 -17.14
C VAL A 56 13.25 0.35 -16.83
N GLN A 57 12.99 1.64 -16.60
CA GLN A 57 14.03 2.64 -16.35
C GLN A 57 14.62 2.54 -14.94
N GLU A 58 13.76 2.42 -13.93
CA GLU A 58 14.15 2.45 -12.52
C GLU A 58 14.56 1.07 -12.00
N MET A 59 14.05 -0.01 -12.62
CA MET A 59 14.22 -1.40 -12.17
C MET A 59 14.06 -1.52 -10.63
N PRO A 60 12.89 -1.14 -10.08
CA PRO A 60 12.69 -1.03 -8.64
C PRO A 60 12.89 -2.38 -7.93
N ARG A 61 13.33 -2.32 -6.67
CA ARG A 61 13.53 -3.50 -5.81
C ARG A 61 12.23 -4.23 -5.51
N ASP A 62 11.15 -3.47 -5.37
CA ASP A 62 9.78 -3.99 -5.26
C ASP A 62 8.92 -3.43 -6.40
N PRO A 63 8.86 -4.14 -7.55
CA PRO A 63 8.09 -3.71 -8.71
C PRO A 63 6.59 -3.60 -8.45
N LEU A 64 6.03 -4.45 -7.59
CA LEU A 64 4.61 -4.43 -7.30
C LEU A 64 4.25 -3.19 -6.49
N GLN A 65 5.00 -2.92 -5.42
CA GLN A 65 4.82 -1.72 -4.62
C GLN A 65 5.06 -0.45 -5.46
N PHE A 66 6.05 -0.46 -6.36
CA PHE A 66 6.27 0.65 -7.30
C PHE A 66 5.04 0.93 -8.18
N ILE A 67 4.37 -0.08 -8.71
CA ILE A 67 3.13 0.11 -9.51
C ILE A 67 2.02 0.69 -8.64
N ILE A 68 1.81 0.14 -7.44
CA ILE A 68 0.80 0.62 -6.48
C ILE A 68 1.04 2.11 -6.18
N ASP A 69 2.27 2.47 -5.88
CA ASP A 69 2.65 3.84 -5.54
C ASP A 69 2.62 4.76 -6.77
N SER A 70 2.93 4.26 -7.96
CA SER A 70 2.85 5.04 -9.20
C SER A 70 1.41 5.40 -9.53
N VAL A 71 0.47 4.48 -9.31
CA VAL A 71 -0.97 4.73 -9.50
C VAL A 71 -1.49 5.73 -8.46
N GLN A 72 -1.03 5.64 -7.21
CA GLN A 72 -1.56 6.46 -6.12
C GLN A 72 -0.91 7.85 -6.02
N TYR A 73 0.40 7.94 -6.25
CA TYR A 73 1.22 9.13 -5.99
C TYR A 73 2.00 9.62 -7.22
N GLY A 74 1.98 8.89 -8.32
CA GLY A 74 2.76 9.18 -9.54
C GLY A 74 4.14 8.52 -9.53
N VAL A 75 4.65 8.24 -10.72
CA VAL A 75 5.93 7.52 -10.95
C VAL A 75 7.11 8.16 -10.22
N GLU A 76 7.21 9.49 -10.25
CA GLU A 76 8.30 10.20 -9.57
C GLU A 76 8.34 9.94 -8.07
N GLN A 77 7.17 9.88 -7.42
CA GLN A 77 7.05 9.62 -5.99
C GLN A 77 7.15 8.14 -5.62
N ALA A 78 6.94 7.25 -6.60
CA ALA A 78 7.07 5.81 -6.45
C ALA A 78 8.51 5.31 -6.56
N LYS A 79 9.43 6.13 -7.10
CA LYS A 79 10.87 5.79 -7.20
C LYS A 79 11.39 5.31 -5.85
N GLN A 80 12.18 4.24 -5.87
CA GLN A 80 12.68 3.61 -4.65
C GLN A 80 14.11 4.07 -4.37
N ASP A 81 14.32 4.58 -3.16
CA ASP A 81 15.62 5.03 -2.70
C ASP A 81 16.67 3.90 -2.82
N PRO A 82 17.81 4.11 -3.50
CA PRO A 82 18.78 3.04 -3.74
C PRO A 82 19.42 2.47 -2.47
N ALA A 83 19.43 3.20 -1.36
CA ALA A 83 19.98 2.66 -0.11
C ALA A 83 18.95 1.77 0.59
N THR A 84 17.74 2.30 0.81
CA THR A 84 16.72 1.70 1.69
C THR A 84 15.66 0.90 0.94
N GLY A 85 15.41 1.21 -0.33
CA GLY A 85 14.30 0.69 -1.13
C GLY A 85 12.95 1.32 -0.78
N LEU A 86 12.91 2.37 0.05
CA LEU A 86 11.68 3.09 0.36
C LEU A 86 11.21 3.89 -0.87
N PRO A 87 9.90 3.89 -1.18
CA PRO A 87 9.33 4.88 -2.10
C PRO A 87 9.61 6.30 -1.60
N LEU A 88 9.90 7.24 -2.51
CA LEU A 88 10.24 8.63 -2.16
C LEU A 88 9.16 9.28 -1.29
N HIS A 89 7.88 9.08 -1.60
CA HIS A 89 6.81 9.67 -0.79
C HIS A 89 6.82 9.20 0.67
N ARG A 90 7.24 7.95 0.94
CA ARG A 90 7.38 7.44 2.32
C ARG A 90 8.62 8.00 2.97
N LYS A 91 9.74 8.04 2.25
CA LYS A 91 11.00 8.61 2.72
C LYS A 91 10.83 10.07 3.15
N ASP A 92 10.18 10.89 2.32
CA ASP A 92 9.99 12.31 2.59
C ASP A 92 9.15 12.54 3.86
N LYS A 93 8.06 11.77 4.01
CA LYS A 93 7.22 11.82 5.24
C LYS A 93 7.97 11.37 6.48
N LEU A 94 8.81 10.34 6.37
CA LEU A 94 9.65 9.87 7.46
C LEU A 94 10.71 10.93 7.85
N LEU A 95 11.31 11.61 6.88
CA LEU A 95 12.27 12.70 7.13
C LEU A 95 11.59 13.90 7.81
N GLU A 96 10.38 14.27 7.36
CA GLU A 96 9.58 15.30 8.02
C GLU A 96 9.26 14.91 9.46
N LEU A 97 8.81 13.67 9.67
CA LEU A 97 8.52 13.14 10.99
C LEU A 97 9.75 13.17 11.91
N PHE A 98 10.91 12.73 11.41
CA PHE A 98 12.15 12.76 12.18
C PHE A 98 12.47 14.17 12.66
N ARG A 99 12.37 15.17 11.78
CA ARG A 99 12.60 16.58 12.10
C ARG A 99 11.61 17.11 13.14
N VAL A 100 10.35 16.70 13.08
CA VAL A 100 9.32 17.10 14.05
C VAL A 100 9.59 16.50 15.43
N ILE A 101 10.11 15.27 15.49
CA ILE A 101 10.45 14.59 16.75
C ILE A 101 11.74 15.16 17.35
N ASP A 102 12.78 15.38 16.54
CA ASP A 102 14.07 15.96 16.95
C ASP A 102 14.00 17.48 17.12
N LYS A 103 13.15 17.94 18.04
CA LYS A 103 12.90 19.38 18.29
C LYS A 103 14.14 20.17 18.69
N GLN A 104 15.18 19.49 19.16
CA GLN A 104 16.43 20.07 19.62
C GLN A 104 17.56 19.99 18.58
N ASP A 105 17.27 19.47 17.38
CA ASP A 105 18.24 19.31 16.27
C ASP A 105 19.52 18.56 16.72
N THR A 106 19.33 17.51 17.53
CA THR A 106 20.43 16.69 18.05
C THR A 106 20.97 15.69 17.02
N GLY A 107 20.22 15.51 15.92
CA GLY A 107 20.43 14.47 14.92
C GLY A 107 20.03 13.07 15.40
N ARG A 108 19.37 12.96 16.56
CA ARG A 108 19.03 11.68 17.20
C ARG A 108 17.65 11.69 17.85
N ILE A 109 16.98 10.54 17.81
CA ILE A 109 15.68 10.35 18.47
C ILE A 109 15.65 9.04 19.26
N SER A 110 14.72 8.95 20.23
CA SER A 110 14.46 7.74 21.03
C SER A 110 13.89 6.61 20.16
N PHE A 111 14.57 5.47 20.10
CA PHE A 111 14.07 4.29 19.40
C PHE A 111 12.83 3.70 20.08
N ARG A 112 12.78 3.66 21.42
CA ARG A 112 11.64 3.09 22.14
C ARG A 112 10.33 3.79 21.81
N SER A 113 10.37 5.12 21.70
CA SER A 113 9.22 5.93 21.31
C SER A 113 8.70 5.52 19.94
N MET A 114 9.61 5.34 18.97
CA MET A 114 9.29 4.94 17.60
C MET A 114 8.76 3.51 17.48
N GLN A 115 9.37 2.57 18.22
CA GLN A 115 9.07 1.14 18.15
C GLN A 115 7.61 0.85 18.55
N MET A 116 7.04 1.61 19.49
CA MET A 116 5.65 1.42 19.90
C MET A 116 4.67 1.65 18.74
N TYR A 117 4.89 2.69 17.94
CA TYR A 117 4.06 2.97 16.76
C TYR A 117 4.29 1.92 15.67
N ALA A 118 5.56 1.57 15.39
CA ALA A 118 5.88 0.52 14.42
C ALA A 118 5.19 -0.81 14.75
N ASN A 119 5.18 -1.23 16.02
CA ASN A 119 4.53 -2.48 16.45
C ASN A 119 3.00 -2.46 16.30
N ARG A 120 2.38 -1.28 16.43
CA ARG A 120 0.93 -1.12 16.31
C ARG A 120 0.43 -1.25 14.87
N TYR A 121 1.22 -0.83 13.89
CA TYR A 121 0.84 -0.83 12.48
C TYR A 121 1.48 -1.95 11.67
N GLY A 122 2.73 -2.28 12.00
CA GLY A 122 3.65 -3.07 11.18
C GLY A 122 3.47 -4.57 11.20
N GLY A 123 3.06 -5.17 12.32
CA GLY A 123 3.06 -6.63 12.48
C GLY A 123 4.47 -7.26 12.38
N GLN A 124 4.87 -8.02 13.41
CA GLN A 124 6.25 -8.44 13.73
C GLN A 124 7.23 -7.29 13.98
N THR A 125 7.54 -7.09 15.26
CA THR A 125 8.73 -6.35 15.69
C THR A 125 9.96 -7.01 15.09
N LEU A 126 10.86 -6.24 14.49
CA LEU A 126 12.17 -6.74 14.09
C LEU A 126 12.83 -7.46 15.26
N GLY A 127 13.40 -8.64 14.98
CA GLY A 127 14.09 -9.42 15.99
C GLY A 127 15.33 -8.70 16.52
N PRO A 128 15.88 -9.08 17.69
CA PRO A 128 17.09 -8.48 18.23
C PRO A 128 18.28 -8.49 17.24
N GLU A 129 18.39 -9.56 16.43
CA GLU A 129 19.42 -9.68 15.40
C GLU A 129 19.24 -8.64 14.28
N GLU A 130 18.01 -8.47 13.79
CA GLU A 130 17.69 -7.45 12.78
C GLU A 130 17.91 -6.04 13.32
N LEU A 131 17.47 -5.77 14.56
CA LEU A 131 17.71 -4.47 15.21
C LEU A 131 19.21 -4.20 15.36
N SER A 132 20.02 -5.20 15.72
CA SER A 132 21.47 -5.07 15.84
C SER A 132 22.15 -4.87 14.48
N SER A 133 21.55 -5.35 13.38
CA SER A 133 22.05 -5.09 12.03
C SER A 133 21.78 -3.67 11.53
N ILE A 134 20.77 -3.01 12.11
CA ILE A 134 20.36 -1.65 11.73
C ILE A 134 21.06 -0.61 12.61
N PHE A 135 21.19 -0.89 13.90
CA PHE A 135 21.65 0.06 14.91
C PHE A 135 23.02 -0.33 15.44
N THR A 136 24.02 0.53 15.24
CA THR A 136 25.42 0.21 15.55
C THR A 136 25.66 0.03 17.07
N ASP A 137 24.98 0.84 17.89
CA ASP A 137 25.14 0.88 19.35
C ASP A 137 23.95 0.26 20.11
N PHE A 138 23.24 -0.69 19.49
CA PHE A 138 22.02 -1.24 20.10
C PHE A 138 22.29 -1.96 21.42
N LYS A 139 21.63 -1.48 22.47
CA LYS A 139 21.61 -2.09 23.80
C LYS A 139 20.19 -2.45 24.15
N ALA A 140 19.90 -3.75 24.20
CA ALA A 140 18.62 -4.28 24.61
C ALA A 140 18.23 -3.75 26.00
N GLY A 141 16.99 -3.29 26.15
CA GLY A 141 16.47 -2.73 27.41
C GLY A 141 16.84 -1.27 27.68
N SER A 142 17.66 -0.63 26.84
CA SER A 142 17.88 0.82 26.87
C SER A 142 17.04 1.53 25.82
N ASP A 143 16.89 2.85 25.93
CA ASP A 143 16.08 3.64 25.01
C ASP A 143 16.65 3.65 23.58
N ASN A 144 17.98 3.58 23.44
CA ASN A 144 18.76 3.72 22.22
C ASN A 144 18.46 5.02 21.44
N LEU A 145 19.49 5.85 21.23
CA LEU A 145 19.37 7.08 20.44
C LEU A 145 19.82 6.82 19.00
N ILE A 146 18.86 6.78 18.09
CA ILE A 146 19.09 6.43 16.69
C ILE A 146 19.22 7.67 15.80
N THR A 147 20.09 7.58 14.82
CA THR A 147 20.29 8.61 13.80
C THR A 147 19.18 8.60 12.75
N GLN A 148 19.11 9.66 11.94
CA GLN A 148 18.16 9.73 10.82
C GLN A 148 18.34 8.58 9.82
N GLN A 149 19.58 8.17 9.53
CA GLN A 149 19.84 7.08 8.60
C GLN A 149 19.36 5.73 9.14
N GLU A 150 19.68 5.45 10.41
CA GLU A 150 19.23 4.25 11.12
C GLU A 150 17.69 4.18 11.19
N PHE A 151 17.06 5.32 11.45
CA PHE A 151 15.60 5.47 11.42
C PHE A 151 15.01 5.13 10.06
N LEU A 152 15.55 5.65 8.95
CA LEU A 152 15.06 5.32 7.60
C LEU A 152 15.22 3.83 7.28
N VAL A 153 16.36 3.24 7.65
CA VAL A 153 16.59 1.80 7.44
C VAL A 153 15.59 0.97 8.25
N PHE A 154 15.32 1.34 9.50
CA PHE A 154 14.28 0.68 10.32
C PHE A 154 12.91 0.74 9.65
N PHE A 155 12.44 1.92 9.22
CA PHE A 155 11.14 2.05 8.56
C PHE A 155 11.09 1.43 7.16
N SER A 156 12.24 1.24 6.49
CA SER A 156 12.30 0.46 5.25
C SER A 156 11.96 -1.01 5.45
N ARG A 157 12.12 -1.55 6.67
CA ARG A 157 11.72 -2.92 7.01
C ARG A 157 10.27 -2.96 7.46
N VAL A 158 9.91 -2.09 8.40
CA VAL A 158 8.57 -2.03 8.99
C VAL A 158 7.50 -1.69 7.95
N SER A 159 7.79 -0.77 7.03
CA SER A 159 6.75 -0.29 6.11
C SER A 159 6.45 -1.29 4.98
N LYS A 160 7.30 -2.29 4.72
CA LYS A 160 7.08 -3.29 3.67
C LYS A 160 5.88 -4.20 3.93
N THR A 161 5.50 -4.39 5.19
CA THR A 161 4.41 -5.28 5.58
C THR A 161 3.06 -4.55 5.65
N ILE A 162 3.02 -3.24 5.38
CA ILE A 162 1.83 -2.41 5.54
C ILE A 162 1.46 -1.65 4.27
N SER A 163 0.15 -1.50 4.09
CA SER A 163 -0.43 -0.70 3.01
C SER A 163 -0.12 0.80 3.17
N ASN A 164 -0.27 1.55 2.07
CA ASN A 164 -0.15 3.00 2.08
C ASN A 164 -1.07 3.65 3.12
N ALA A 165 -2.33 3.22 3.23
CA ALA A 165 -3.27 3.76 4.22
C ALA A 165 -2.83 3.50 5.68
N GLN A 166 -2.26 2.33 5.96
CA GLN A 166 -1.72 2.01 7.28
C GLN A 166 -0.47 2.84 7.58
N PHE A 167 0.42 3.02 6.59
CA PHE A 167 1.59 3.89 6.73
C PHE A 167 1.20 5.35 7.03
N GLU A 168 0.22 5.90 6.32
CA GLU A 168 -0.30 7.24 6.57
C GLU A 168 -0.88 7.39 7.98
N SER A 169 -1.65 6.39 8.42
CA SER A 169 -2.25 6.37 9.75
C SER A 169 -1.17 6.30 10.84
N MET A 170 -0.12 5.49 10.63
CA MET A 170 1.04 5.42 11.50
C MET A 170 1.69 6.79 11.64
N VAL A 171 2.13 7.41 10.52
CA VAL A 171 2.80 8.72 10.53
C VAL A 171 1.92 9.78 11.21
N LYS A 172 0.62 9.78 10.95
CA LYS A 172 -0.32 10.73 11.58
C LYS A 172 -0.39 10.54 13.09
N GLU A 173 -0.45 9.32 13.60
CA GLU A 173 -0.44 9.07 15.05
C GLU A 173 0.88 9.43 15.71
N MET A 174 2.00 9.36 14.99
CA MET A 174 3.31 9.76 15.49
C MET A 174 3.46 11.27 15.67
N LEU A 175 2.65 12.06 14.96
CA LEU A 175 2.66 13.52 15.01
C LEU A 175 1.72 14.10 16.08
N ASN A 176 0.80 13.30 16.63
CA ASN A 176 -0.17 13.70 17.66
C ASN A 176 0.32 13.34 19.06
#